data_AF-A0A836RJ94-F1
#
_entry.id   AF-A0A836RJ94-F1
#
_cell.length_a   1.000
_cell.length_b   1.000
_cell.length_c   1.000
_cell.angle_alpha   90.00
_cell.angle_beta   90.00
_cell.angle_gamma   90.00
#
_symmetry.space_group_name_H-M   'P 1'
#
loop_
_entity.id
_entity.type
_entity.pdbx_description
1 polymer ?
#
loop_
_entity_poly.entity_id
_entity_poly.type
_entity_poly.pdbx_seq_one_letter_code
_entity_poly.pdbx_strand_id
1 'polypeptide(L)'
;MAERTAADSVGNRTDRWVWLAVAFLFCYAFYFYSFTLPNSNPPVSRLLVWMELPQLLAACVFPSGGGPPSGWQYFPQRLDLLTVAAVIFAGAWGWGHLALRGLRPSLPARCGDRAVLALAVGLSTLSLATLGCGLMGWLSPLPLGGMILAGVLGEGSLRFREARRSRGPELTPSKSAPSIAATQISTSRALASTPTDANSARPTLADRFAESPRWRTLLLAVLAPFLLAMLLGSMLPPTDFDVKEYHLQGPKEFFQLGRITFLPHNVYTSFPFHTEMLSLLAMVLRGDWFRGALAGKAVLMGFAPLTAWAVFAMGRRWFSPGVGWL
;
A
#
# COMPACT_ATOMS: atom_id res chain seq x y z
N MET A 1 -37.86 14.98 -22.50
CA MET A 1 -36.87 15.09 -23.61
C MET A 1 -35.60 15.84 -23.18
N ALA A 2 -35.70 16.94 -22.41
CA ALA A 2 -34.55 17.70 -21.89
C ALA A 2 -33.66 16.95 -20.87
N GLU A 3 -34.21 15.93 -20.19
CA GLU A 3 -33.48 15.16 -19.18
C GLU A 3 -32.53 14.10 -19.79
N ARG A 4 -32.87 13.58 -20.97
CA ARG A 4 -32.00 12.66 -21.74
C ARG A 4 -30.72 13.35 -22.21
N THR A 5 -30.81 14.60 -22.64
CA THR A 5 -29.67 15.38 -23.12
C THR A 5 -28.64 15.68 -22.03
N ALA A 6 -29.07 15.85 -20.78
CA ALA A 6 -28.16 16.10 -19.66
C ALA A 6 -27.39 14.83 -19.26
N ALA A 7 -28.06 13.68 -19.16
CA ALA A 7 -27.43 12.39 -18.84
C ALA A 7 -26.45 11.94 -19.94
N ASP A 8 -26.81 12.12 -21.22
CA ASP A 8 -25.92 11.84 -22.35
C ASP A 8 -24.68 12.76 -22.35
N SER A 9 -24.81 14.01 -21.88
CA SER A 9 -23.68 14.95 -21.81
C SER A 9 -22.63 14.58 -20.75
N VAL A 10 -23.04 13.97 -19.64
CA VAL A 10 -22.14 13.56 -18.55
C VAL A 10 -21.38 12.27 -18.92
N GLY A 11 -22.08 11.27 -19.48
CA GLY A 11 -21.43 10.04 -19.96
C GLY A 11 -20.38 10.32 -21.04
N ASN A 12 -20.72 11.20 -21.99
CA ASN A 12 -19.82 11.61 -23.07
C ASN A 12 -18.58 12.39 -22.54
N ARG A 13 -18.68 13.04 -21.38
CA ARG A 13 -17.55 13.76 -20.76
C ARG A 13 -16.56 12.81 -20.11
N THR A 14 -17.02 11.78 -19.41
CA THR A 14 -16.15 10.77 -18.77
C THR A 14 -15.44 9.93 -19.82
N ASP A 15 -16.15 9.53 -20.88
CA ASP A 15 -15.57 8.76 -21.98
C ASP A 15 -14.45 9.54 -22.70
N ARG A 16 -14.59 10.87 -22.84
CA ARG A 16 -13.51 11.72 -23.39
C ARG A 16 -12.23 11.67 -22.54
N TRP A 17 -12.33 11.65 -21.22
CA TRP A 17 -11.14 11.56 -20.36
C TRP A 17 -10.46 10.20 -20.44
N VAL A 18 -11.24 9.13 -20.56
CA VAL A 18 -10.70 7.78 -20.81
C VAL A 18 -9.92 7.76 -22.13
N TRP A 19 -10.50 8.29 -23.20
CA TRP A 19 -9.81 8.36 -24.49
C TRP A 19 -8.58 9.26 -24.48
N LEU A 20 -8.62 10.38 -23.74
CA LEU A 20 -7.45 11.23 -23.54
C LEU A 20 -6.34 10.50 -22.76
N ALA A 21 -6.69 9.74 -21.72
CA ALA A 21 -5.73 8.93 -20.97
C ALA A 21 -5.10 7.83 -21.84
N VAL A 22 -5.92 7.13 -22.64
CA VAL A 22 -5.44 6.13 -23.61
C VAL A 22 -4.52 6.77 -24.66
N ALA A 23 -4.92 7.91 -25.22
CA ALA A 23 -4.10 8.65 -26.18
C ALA A 23 -2.78 9.11 -25.55
N PHE A 24 -2.82 9.63 -24.32
CA PHE A 24 -1.63 10.00 -23.57
C PHE A 24 -0.71 8.80 -23.35
N LEU A 25 -1.22 7.65 -22.90
CA LEU A 25 -0.43 6.44 -22.69
C LEU A 25 0.22 5.97 -23.99
N PHE A 26 -0.51 6.03 -25.11
CA PHE A 26 0.03 5.67 -26.42
C PHE A 26 1.13 6.64 -26.88
N CYS A 27 0.88 7.95 -26.80
CA CYS A 27 1.87 8.98 -27.14
C CYS A 27 3.10 8.91 -26.24
N TYR A 28 2.90 8.72 -24.93
CA TYR A 28 3.99 8.54 -23.97
C TYR A 28 4.79 7.28 -24.26
N ALA A 29 4.13 6.14 -24.52
CA ALA A 29 4.82 4.90 -24.87
C ALA A 29 5.63 5.08 -26.16
N PHE A 30 5.03 5.67 -27.20
CA PHE A 30 5.72 5.96 -28.46
C PHE A 30 6.97 6.82 -28.24
N TYR A 31 6.82 7.94 -27.51
CA TYR A 31 7.94 8.81 -27.15
C TYR A 31 8.98 8.07 -26.29
N PHE A 32 8.56 7.31 -25.28
CA PHE A 32 9.46 6.60 -24.39
C PHE A 32 10.28 5.55 -25.15
N TYR A 33 9.67 4.80 -26.08
CA TYR A 33 10.37 3.78 -26.87
C TYR A 33 11.12 4.34 -28.09
N SER A 34 10.95 5.62 -28.44
CA SER A 34 11.73 6.25 -29.51
C SER A 34 13.18 6.57 -29.12
N PHE A 35 13.54 6.41 -27.84
CA PHE A 35 14.92 6.60 -27.35
C PHE A 35 15.60 5.27 -27.03
N THR A 36 16.94 5.29 -27.07
CA THR A 36 17.78 4.20 -26.58
C THR A 36 17.91 4.24 -25.05
N LEU A 37 18.47 3.18 -24.47
CA LEU A 37 18.81 3.14 -23.06
C LEU A 37 19.92 4.17 -22.77
N PRO A 38 19.73 5.06 -21.78
CA PRO A 38 20.81 5.97 -21.37
C PRO A 38 22.00 5.15 -20.87
N ASN A 39 23.22 5.64 -21.12
CA ASN A 39 24.47 4.99 -20.73
C ASN A 39 24.70 3.58 -21.32
N SER A 40 24.04 3.24 -22.44
CA SER A 40 24.35 2.03 -23.20
C SER A 40 25.41 2.31 -24.28
N ASN A 41 26.49 1.53 -24.28
CA ASN A 41 27.51 1.57 -25.33
C ASN A 41 27.86 0.13 -25.75
N PRO A 42 27.42 -0.35 -26.93
CA PRO A 42 26.72 0.41 -27.98
C PRO A 42 25.28 0.80 -27.60
N PRO A 43 24.65 1.75 -28.31
CA PRO A 43 23.27 2.16 -28.05
C PRO A 43 22.27 1.00 -28.19
N VAL A 44 21.56 0.68 -27.11
CA VAL A 44 20.56 -0.40 -27.07
C VAL A 44 19.15 0.18 -27.13
N SER A 45 18.31 -0.34 -28.02
CA SER A 45 16.88 0.04 -28.09
C SER A 45 16.12 -0.41 -26.86
N ARG A 46 15.24 0.44 -26.33
CA ARG A 46 14.37 0.07 -25.19
C ARG A 46 13.38 -1.05 -25.53
N LEU A 47 13.04 -1.23 -26.82
CA LEU A 47 12.17 -2.33 -27.25
C LEU A 47 12.83 -3.71 -27.06
N LEU A 48 14.17 -3.78 -27.10
CA LEU A 48 14.88 -5.03 -26.82
C LEU A 48 14.64 -5.52 -25.39
N VAL A 49 14.45 -4.60 -24.43
CA VAL A 49 14.13 -4.97 -23.05
C VAL A 49 12.88 -5.85 -22.99
N TRP A 50 11.86 -5.57 -23.80
CA TRP A 50 10.65 -6.40 -23.84
C TRP A 50 10.88 -7.78 -24.45
N MET A 51 11.80 -7.90 -25.40
CA MET A 51 12.16 -9.17 -26.00
C MET A 51 12.96 -10.04 -25.03
N GLU A 52 13.82 -9.41 -24.23
CA GLU A 52 14.63 -10.08 -23.20
C GLU A 52 13.85 -10.33 -21.90
N LEU A 53 12.81 -9.55 -21.62
CA LEU A 53 12.07 -9.59 -20.35
C LEU A 53 11.56 -11.01 -19.99
N PRO A 54 10.98 -11.81 -20.90
CA PRO A 54 10.57 -13.17 -20.58
C PRO A 54 11.75 -14.04 -20.12
N GLN A 55 12.92 -13.90 -20.75
CA GLN A 55 14.12 -14.66 -20.37
C GLN A 55 14.70 -14.16 -19.05
N LEU A 56 14.73 -12.84 -18.82
CA LEU A 56 15.16 -12.25 -17.55
C LEU A 56 14.26 -12.67 -16.38
N LEU A 57 12.94 -12.65 -16.58
CA LEU A 57 11.96 -13.13 -15.60
C LEU A 57 12.09 -14.65 -15.39
N ALA A 58 12.27 -15.43 -16.46
CA ALA A 58 12.51 -16.86 -16.37
C ALA A 58 13.79 -17.17 -15.59
N ALA A 59 14.89 -16.44 -15.83
CA ALA A 59 16.16 -16.60 -15.12
C ALA A 59 16.07 -16.23 -13.63
N CYS A 60 15.10 -15.41 -13.21
CA CYS A 60 14.82 -15.15 -11.80
C CYS A 60 14.12 -16.32 -11.09
N VAL A 61 13.46 -17.20 -11.84
CA VAL A 61 12.65 -18.30 -11.29
C VAL A 61 13.34 -19.65 -11.49
N PHE A 62 13.93 -19.85 -12.66
CA PHE A 62 14.59 -21.08 -13.08
C PHE A 62 16.11 -20.91 -12.98
N PRO A 63 16.82 -21.88 -12.36
CA PRO A 63 18.27 -21.83 -12.27
C PRO A 63 18.89 -21.85 -13.67
N SER A 64 19.68 -20.83 -14.01
CA SER A 64 20.59 -20.89 -15.15
C SER A 64 21.87 -21.63 -14.74
N GLY A 65 22.37 -22.53 -15.59
CA GLY A 65 23.61 -23.26 -15.33
C GLY A 65 24.80 -22.32 -15.11
N GLY A 66 25.63 -22.61 -14.08
CA GLY A 66 26.84 -21.84 -13.77
C GLY A 66 26.69 -20.75 -12.69
N GLY A 67 25.49 -20.51 -12.16
CA GLY A 67 25.27 -19.57 -11.05
C GLY A 67 25.30 -20.22 -9.66
N PRO A 68 25.24 -19.42 -8.58
CA PRO A 68 25.02 -19.92 -7.22
C PRO A 68 23.74 -20.78 -7.14
N PRO A 69 23.66 -21.73 -6.19
CA PRO A 69 22.46 -22.54 -6.02
C PRO A 69 21.22 -21.65 -5.85
N SER A 70 20.23 -21.84 -6.72
CA SER A 70 19.02 -21.00 -6.83
C SER A 70 17.78 -21.86 -7.10
N GLY A 71 16.60 -21.28 -6.98
CA GLY A 71 15.31 -21.95 -7.19
C GLY A 71 14.41 -22.02 -5.94
N TRP A 72 13.17 -22.49 -6.14
CA TRP A 72 12.11 -22.51 -5.12
C TRP A 72 12.46 -23.31 -3.86
N GLN A 73 13.32 -24.32 -3.96
CA GLN A 73 13.82 -25.08 -2.82
C GLN A 73 14.54 -24.22 -1.76
N TYR A 74 15.05 -23.05 -2.15
CA TYR A 74 15.70 -22.09 -1.25
C TYR A 74 14.76 -21.00 -0.74
N PHE A 75 13.49 -20.98 -1.17
CA PHE A 75 12.50 -20.02 -0.69
C PHE A 75 12.35 -20.00 0.85
N PRO A 76 12.42 -21.13 1.58
CA PRO A 76 12.38 -21.12 3.04
C PRO A 76 13.43 -20.23 3.70
N GLN A 77 14.58 -19.99 3.04
CA GLN A 77 15.63 -19.07 3.53
C GLN A 77 15.22 -17.60 3.51
N ARG A 78 14.05 -17.27 2.95
CA ARG A 78 13.47 -15.92 2.90
C ARG A 78 12.43 -15.71 4.00
N LEU A 79 12.00 -16.77 4.69
CA LEU A 79 10.97 -16.67 5.72
C LEU A 79 11.40 -15.77 6.88
N ASP A 80 12.68 -15.72 7.23
CA ASP A 80 13.16 -14.82 8.27
C ASP A 80 13.07 -13.35 7.84
N LEU A 81 13.39 -13.04 6.57
CA LEU A 81 13.25 -11.70 5.99
C LEU A 81 11.77 -11.27 5.98
N LEU A 82 10.89 -12.16 5.51
CA LEU A 82 9.45 -11.94 5.47
C LEU A 82 8.87 -11.78 6.87
N THR A 83 9.38 -12.52 7.85
CA THR A 83 8.96 -12.40 9.26
C THR A 83 9.30 -11.03 9.81
N VAL A 84 10.52 -10.54 9.61
CA VAL A 84 10.92 -9.19 10.05
C VAL A 84 10.06 -8.11 9.38
N ALA A 85 9.85 -8.22 8.06
CA ALA A 85 8.98 -7.30 7.34
C ALA A 85 7.54 -7.33 7.88
N ALA A 86 6.98 -8.52 8.12
CA ALA A 86 5.64 -8.68 8.69
C ALA A 86 5.52 -8.07 10.09
N VAL A 87 6.54 -8.22 10.94
CA VAL A 87 6.59 -7.58 12.27
C VAL A 87 6.56 -6.05 12.16
N ILE A 88 7.31 -5.47 11.21
CA ILE A 88 7.30 -4.02 10.96
C ILE A 88 5.90 -3.58 10.46
N PHE A 89 5.30 -4.29 9.52
CA PHE A 89 3.94 -3.99 9.05
C PHE A 89 2.88 -4.15 10.15
N ALA A 90 3.01 -5.12 11.05
CA ALA A 90 2.14 -5.27 12.20
C ALA A 90 2.27 -4.08 13.17
N GLY A 91 3.50 -3.64 13.44
CA GLY A 91 3.76 -2.43 14.22
C GLY A 91 3.16 -1.18 13.58
N ALA A 92 3.33 -1.03 12.25
CA ALA A 92 2.76 0.08 11.49
C ALA A 92 1.23 0.04 11.55
N TRP A 93 0.61 -1.12 11.39
CA TRP A 93 -0.83 -1.29 11.56
C TRP A 93 -1.30 -0.84 12.95
N GLY A 94 -0.62 -1.28 14.01
CA GLY A 94 -0.97 -0.93 15.40
C GLY A 94 -0.88 0.57 15.66
N TRP A 95 0.29 1.16 15.46
CA TRP A 95 0.52 2.59 15.69
C TRP A 95 -0.29 3.49 14.77
N GLY A 96 -0.45 3.09 13.51
CA GLY A 96 -1.28 3.78 12.53
C GLY A 96 -2.74 3.88 12.98
N HIS A 97 -3.33 2.76 13.39
CA HIS A 97 -4.72 2.76 13.87
C HIS A 97 -4.88 3.54 15.18
N LEU A 98 -3.94 3.42 16.12
CA LEU A 98 -3.93 4.19 17.36
C LEU A 98 -3.86 5.70 17.09
N ALA A 99 -2.98 6.14 16.19
CA ALA A 99 -2.89 7.53 15.76
C ALA A 99 -4.21 8.02 15.14
N LEU A 100 -4.81 7.24 14.24
CA LEU A 100 -6.10 7.60 13.63
C LEU A 100 -7.27 7.60 14.62
N ARG A 101 -7.21 6.85 15.73
CA ARG A 101 -8.20 6.96 16.82
C ARG A 101 -8.09 8.30 17.55
N GLY A 102 -6.88 8.82 17.71
CA GLY A 102 -6.63 10.15 18.27
C GLY A 102 -7.05 11.28 17.34
N LEU A 103 -6.68 11.19 16.06
CA LEU A 103 -6.97 12.22 15.04
C LEU A 103 -8.43 12.26 14.60
N ARG A 104 -9.15 11.13 14.71
CA ARG A 104 -10.57 10.99 14.32
C ARG A 104 -10.89 11.57 12.92
N PRO A 105 -10.20 11.10 11.86
CA PRO A 105 -10.51 11.56 10.51
C PRO A 105 -11.94 11.21 10.13
N SER A 106 -12.55 11.99 9.23
CA SER A 106 -13.88 11.75 8.63
C SER A 106 -13.87 10.58 7.62
N LEU A 107 -13.35 9.44 8.07
CA LEU A 107 -13.27 8.17 7.35
C LEU A 107 -13.97 7.07 8.17
N PRO A 108 -14.87 6.27 7.55
CA PRO A 108 -15.50 5.14 8.20
C PRO A 108 -14.48 4.21 8.86
N ALA A 109 -14.80 3.66 10.03
CA ALA A 109 -13.86 2.88 10.83
C ALA A 109 -13.32 1.62 10.10
N ARG A 110 -14.08 1.08 9.15
CA ARG A 110 -13.76 -0.16 8.41
C ARG A 110 -13.71 0.03 6.90
N CYS A 111 -13.30 1.21 6.41
CA CYS A 111 -13.06 1.39 4.98
C CYS A 111 -11.58 1.10 4.62
N GLY A 112 -11.36 0.65 3.39
CA GLY A 112 -10.01 0.43 2.85
C GLY A 112 -9.15 1.71 2.89
N ASP A 113 -9.75 2.87 2.63
CA ASP A 113 -9.08 4.17 2.66
C ASP A 113 -8.43 4.43 4.03
N ARG A 114 -9.14 4.09 5.12
CA ARG A 114 -8.64 4.25 6.49
C ARG A 114 -7.52 3.25 6.79
N ALA A 115 -7.56 2.05 6.22
CA ALA A 115 -6.51 1.05 6.40
C ALA A 115 -5.21 1.47 5.72
N VAL A 116 -5.27 1.99 4.49
CA VAL A 116 -4.10 2.53 3.78
C VAL A 116 -3.51 3.71 4.54
N LEU A 117 -4.36 4.66 4.96
CA LEU A 117 -3.91 5.81 5.74
C LEU A 117 -3.26 5.38 7.05
N ALA A 118 -3.85 4.38 7.74
CA ALA A 118 -3.27 3.84 8.96
C ALA A 118 -1.86 3.28 8.71
N LEU A 119 -1.68 2.45 7.68
CA LEU A 119 -0.37 1.89 7.36
C LEU A 119 0.66 2.98 6.99
N ALA A 120 0.27 4.00 6.22
CA ALA A 120 1.17 5.11 5.88
C ALA A 120 1.61 5.92 7.12
N VAL A 121 0.65 6.27 7.99
CA VAL A 121 0.92 6.97 9.26
C VAL A 121 1.76 6.08 10.18
N GLY A 122 1.47 4.78 10.22
CA GLY A 122 2.19 3.81 11.03
C GLY A 122 3.65 3.63 10.60
N LEU A 123 3.90 3.44 9.31
CA LEU A 123 5.26 3.36 8.76
C LEU A 123 6.06 4.64 9.04
N SER A 124 5.41 5.80 8.89
CA SER A 124 6.01 7.10 9.23
C SER A 124 6.35 7.19 10.72
N THR A 125 5.45 6.69 11.59
CA THR A 125 5.65 6.66 13.04
C THR A 125 6.84 5.78 13.42
N LEU A 126 6.92 4.56 12.87
CA LEU A 126 8.03 3.65 13.12
C LEU A 126 9.37 4.19 12.61
N SER A 127 9.37 4.83 11.44
CA SER A 127 10.54 5.52 10.88
C SER A 127 11.05 6.61 11.82
N LEU A 128 10.17 7.53 12.23
CA LEU A 128 10.53 8.64 13.12
C LEU A 128 10.94 8.17 14.52
N ALA A 129 10.29 7.13 15.04
CA ALA A 129 10.67 6.56 16.32
C ALA A 129 12.04 5.88 16.26
N THR A 130 12.36 5.19 15.16
CA THR A 130 13.70 4.62 14.94
C THR A 130 14.76 5.71 14.86
N LEU A 131 14.48 6.81 14.16
CA LEU A 131 15.35 7.99 14.15
C LEU A 131 15.55 8.56 15.56
N GLY A 132 14.47 8.78 16.31
CA GLY A 132 14.51 9.30 17.68
C GLY A 132 15.31 8.40 18.62
N CYS A 133 15.02 7.09 18.63
CA CYS A 133 15.81 6.11 19.37
C CYS A 133 17.27 6.11 18.94
N GLY A 134 17.54 6.26 17.64
CA GLY A 134 18.90 6.34 17.11
C GLY A 134 19.68 7.53 17.63
N LEU A 135 19.07 8.72 17.64
CA LEU A 135 19.67 9.93 18.16
C LEU A 135 19.91 9.87 19.68
N MET A 136 19.08 9.12 20.41
CA MET A 136 19.27 8.85 21.85
C MET A 136 20.29 7.73 22.15
N GLY A 137 20.80 7.04 21.12
CA GLY A 137 21.70 5.89 21.28
C GLY A 137 21.02 4.60 21.75
N TRP A 138 19.73 4.44 21.43
CA TRP A 138 18.89 3.31 21.79
C TRP A 138 18.58 2.39 20.60
N LEU A 139 19.50 2.24 19.64
CA LEU A 139 19.33 1.27 18.55
C LEU A 139 19.60 -0.15 19.05
N SER A 140 18.64 -0.69 19.80
CA SER A 140 18.68 -2.07 20.26
C SER A 140 17.33 -2.78 20.02
N PRO A 141 17.32 -4.11 19.94
CA PRO A 141 16.10 -4.87 19.64
C PRO A 141 14.99 -4.67 20.67
N LEU A 142 15.36 -4.46 21.95
CA LEU A 142 14.40 -4.33 23.06
C LEU A 142 13.48 -3.10 22.96
N PRO A 143 13.97 -1.85 22.89
CA PRO A 143 13.11 -0.67 22.80
C PRO A 143 12.30 -0.66 21.49
N LEU A 144 12.91 -0.99 20.35
CA LEU A 144 12.23 -0.96 19.06
C LEU A 144 11.22 -2.11 18.93
N GLY A 145 11.57 -3.31 19.37
CA GLY A 145 10.65 -4.46 19.41
C GLY A 145 9.51 -4.26 20.42
N GLY A 146 9.81 -3.69 21.60
CA GLY A 146 8.83 -3.33 22.61
C GLY A 146 7.84 -2.29 22.11
N MET A 147 8.30 -1.28 21.37
CA MET A 147 7.44 -0.30 20.71
C MET A 147 6.49 -0.94 19.70
N ILE A 148 6.98 -1.86 18.85
CA ILE A 148 6.13 -2.59 17.90
C ILE A 148 5.06 -3.39 18.64
N LEU A 149 5.47 -4.15 19.67
CA LEU A 149 4.57 -4.96 20.47
C LEU A 149 3.51 -4.10 21.16
N ALA A 150 3.89 -2.95 21.71
CA ALA A 150 2.98 -2.01 22.36
C ALA A 150 1.90 -1.49 21.40
N GLY A 151 2.28 -1.13 20.16
CA GLY A 151 1.33 -0.70 19.13
C GLY A 151 0.33 -1.80 18.77
N VAL A 152 0.82 -3.03 18.54
CA VAL A 152 -0.01 -4.19 18.18
C VAL A 152 -0.97 -4.56 19.31
N LEU A 153 -0.45 -4.73 20.53
CA LEU A 153 -1.26 -5.10 21.69
C LEU A 153 -2.23 -4.00 22.09
N GLY A 154 -1.83 -2.73 21.97
CA GLY A 154 -2.68 -1.58 22.24
C GLY A 154 -3.91 -1.56 21.34
N GLU A 155 -3.71 -1.62 20.02
CA GLU A 155 -4.83 -1.65 19.07
C GLU A 155 -5.67 -2.93 19.22
N GLY A 156 -5.02 -4.08 19.38
CA GLY A 156 -5.71 -5.37 19.58
C GLY A 156 -6.62 -5.36 20.80
N SER A 157 -6.13 -4.82 21.92
CA SER A 157 -6.89 -4.70 23.18
C SER A 157 -8.09 -3.78 23.03
N LEU A 158 -7.95 -2.64 22.34
CA LEU A 158 -9.06 -1.73 22.09
C LEU A 158 -10.14 -2.36 21.21
N ARG A 159 -9.75 -3.03 20.11
CA ARG A 159 -10.70 -3.75 19.24
C ARG A 159 -11.42 -4.88 19.97
N PHE A 160 -10.71 -5.60 20.83
CA PHE A 160 -11.30 -6.66 21.64
C PHE A 160 -12.35 -6.11 22.62
N ARG A 161 -12.05 -4.99 23.28
CA ARG A 161 -13.01 -4.29 24.17
C ARG A 161 -14.24 -3.81 23.42
N GLU A 162 -14.06 -3.27 22.21
CA GLU A 162 -15.17 -2.84 21.34
C GLU A 162 -16.06 -4.02 20.94
N ALA A 163 -15.46 -5.13 20.50
CA ALA A 163 -16.19 -6.33 20.12
C ALA A 163 -17.01 -6.93 21.27
N ARG A 164 -16.48 -6.88 22.51
CA ARG A 164 -17.23 -7.31 23.71
C ARG A 164 -18.41 -6.40 24.01
N ARG A 165 -18.25 -5.08 23.89
CA ARG A 165 -19.33 -4.11 24.11
C ARG A 165 -20.48 -4.28 23.12
N SER A 166 -20.17 -4.56 21.86
CA SER A 166 -21.19 -4.81 20.82
C SER A 166 -21.92 -6.15 20.99
N ARG A 167 -21.43 -7.06 21.85
CA ARG A 167 -22.06 -8.34 22.18
C ARG A 167 -22.77 -8.34 23.54
N GLY A 168 -23.03 -7.16 24.12
CA GLY A 168 -23.81 -7.03 25.36
C GLY A 168 -25.21 -7.66 25.22
N PRO A 169 -25.84 -8.07 26.34
CA PRO A 169 -27.00 -8.94 26.33
C PRO A 169 -28.13 -8.33 25.51
N GLU A 170 -28.59 -9.08 24.50
CA GLU A 170 -29.84 -8.84 23.80
C GLU A 170 -30.94 -8.79 24.87
N LEU A 171 -31.44 -7.59 25.16
CA LEU A 171 -32.61 -7.40 26.00
C LEU A 171 -33.72 -8.26 25.39
N THR A 172 -34.10 -9.31 26.10
CA THR A 172 -35.25 -10.15 25.77
C THR A 172 -36.44 -9.25 25.42
N PRO A 173 -37.14 -9.48 24.30
CA PRO A 173 -38.33 -8.69 24.00
C PRO A 173 -39.34 -8.93 25.11
N SER A 174 -39.59 -7.90 25.92
CA SER A 174 -40.56 -7.93 27.01
C SER A 174 -41.93 -8.32 26.45
N LYS A 175 -42.38 -9.54 26.77
CA LYS A 175 -43.75 -10.01 26.55
C LYS A 175 -44.66 -9.43 27.64
N SER A 176 -45.17 -8.22 27.43
CA SER A 176 -46.37 -7.64 28.07
C SER A 176 -46.52 -6.20 27.56
N ALA A 177 -47.63 -5.69 27.04
CA ALA A 177 -49.04 -6.09 26.99
C ALA A 177 -49.71 -5.42 25.76
N PRO A 178 -50.93 -5.79 25.35
CA PRO A 178 -51.60 -5.22 24.18
C PRO A 178 -52.27 -3.89 24.53
N SER A 179 -52.21 -2.91 23.62
CA SER A 179 -53.17 -1.79 23.63
C SER A 179 -53.53 -1.42 22.19
N ILE A 180 -54.80 -1.65 21.92
CA ILE A 180 -55.53 -1.28 20.70
C ILE A 180 -55.83 0.22 20.77
N ALA A 181 -55.91 0.84 19.59
CA ALA A 181 -56.48 2.16 19.29
C ALA A 181 -55.52 3.37 19.32
N ALA A 182 -54.95 3.65 18.15
CA ALA A 182 -54.97 4.99 17.57
C ALA A 182 -55.05 4.86 16.03
N THR A 183 -56.20 4.38 15.56
CA THR A 183 -56.66 4.62 14.19
C THR A 183 -56.98 6.11 14.06
N GLN A 184 -56.62 6.69 12.91
CA GLN A 184 -56.90 8.06 12.45
C GLN A 184 -55.90 9.15 12.87
N ILE A 185 -54.83 9.32 12.09
CA ILE A 185 -54.60 10.55 11.29
C ILE A 185 -54.00 10.12 9.94
N SER A 186 -54.87 9.68 9.02
CA SER A 186 -54.60 9.78 7.60
C SER A 186 -55.08 11.15 7.14
N THR A 187 -54.19 12.13 7.08
CA THR A 187 -54.33 13.31 6.20
C THR A 187 -53.04 14.13 6.22
N SER A 188 -52.52 14.38 5.02
CA SER A 188 -51.65 15.51 4.67
C SER A 188 -50.34 15.70 5.46
N ARG A 189 -49.32 14.89 5.12
CA ARG A 189 -47.95 15.41 5.00
C ARG A 189 -47.15 14.68 3.92
N ALA A 190 -47.79 14.52 2.76
CA ALA A 190 -47.08 14.41 1.49
C ALA A 190 -46.84 15.84 0.99
N LEU A 191 -45.77 16.47 1.46
CA LEU A 191 -45.22 17.66 0.81
C LEU A 191 -43.69 17.62 0.92
N ALA A 192 -43.07 17.35 -0.22
CA ALA A 192 -41.68 17.62 -0.57
C ALA A 192 -40.58 16.83 0.18
N SER A 193 -40.60 15.50 0.08
CA SER A 193 -39.39 14.83 -0.39
C SER A 193 -39.51 14.74 -1.90
N THR A 194 -38.91 15.69 -2.62
CA THR A 194 -38.56 15.47 -4.02
C THR A 194 -37.93 14.09 -4.12
N PRO A 195 -38.48 13.16 -4.90
CA PRO A 195 -37.70 12.01 -5.32
C PRO A 195 -36.56 12.64 -6.12
N THR A 196 -35.37 12.75 -5.54
CA THR A 196 -34.20 13.09 -6.34
C THR A 196 -34.12 11.97 -7.34
N ASP A 197 -34.47 12.30 -8.58
CA ASP A 197 -34.45 11.39 -9.71
C ASP A 197 -33.16 10.61 -9.63
N ALA A 198 -33.29 9.33 -9.29
CA ALA A 198 -32.27 8.32 -9.51
C ALA A 198 -32.16 8.21 -11.02
N ASN A 199 -31.48 9.20 -11.58
CA ASN A 199 -31.37 9.44 -12.99
C ASN A 199 -30.76 8.16 -13.55
N SER A 200 -31.47 7.58 -14.51
CA SER A 200 -31.12 6.37 -15.24
C SER A 200 -29.94 6.65 -16.19
N ALA A 201 -28.85 7.19 -15.62
CA ALA A 201 -27.61 7.42 -16.30
C ALA A 201 -27.07 6.05 -16.74
N ARG A 202 -26.86 5.89 -18.05
CA ARG A 202 -26.20 4.70 -18.58
C ARG A 202 -24.85 4.54 -17.87
N PRO A 203 -24.51 3.33 -17.40
CA PRO A 203 -23.22 3.11 -16.76
C PRO A 203 -22.12 3.46 -17.78
N THR A 204 -21.17 4.29 -17.34
CA THR A 204 -20.03 4.72 -18.15
C THR A 204 -19.17 3.51 -18.51
N LEU A 205 -18.28 3.62 -19.50
CA LEU A 205 -17.35 2.53 -19.82
C LEU A 205 -16.53 2.13 -18.58
N ALA A 206 -16.06 3.12 -17.81
CA ALA A 206 -15.31 2.89 -16.59
C ALA A 206 -16.10 2.08 -15.54
N ASP A 207 -17.39 2.37 -15.36
CA ASP A 207 -18.24 1.63 -14.41
C ASP A 207 -18.48 0.19 -14.86
N ARG A 208 -18.66 -0.05 -16.16
CA ARG A 208 -18.83 -1.40 -16.72
C ARG A 208 -17.57 -2.25 -16.56
N PHE A 209 -16.39 -1.67 -16.75
CA PHE A 209 -15.12 -2.36 -16.50
C PHE A 209 -14.94 -2.64 -15.00
N ALA A 210 -15.23 -1.65 -14.16
CA ALA A 210 -15.11 -1.79 -12.71
C ALA A 210 -16.02 -2.87 -12.14
N GLU A 211 -17.23 -3.07 -12.66
CA GLU A 211 -18.17 -4.08 -12.17
C GLU A 211 -17.91 -5.50 -12.72
N SER A 212 -17.10 -5.64 -13.77
CA SER A 212 -16.80 -6.94 -14.39
C SER A 212 -15.85 -7.78 -13.52
N PRO A 213 -16.30 -8.96 -13.02
CA PRO A 213 -15.42 -9.86 -12.26
C PRO A 213 -14.25 -10.37 -13.11
N ARG A 214 -14.49 -10.59 -14.42
CA ARG A 214 -13.47 -11.07 -15.37
C ARG A 214 -12.35 -10.05 -15.52
N TRP A 215 -12.68 -8.77 -15.58
CA TRP A 215 -11.70 -7.70 -15.68
C TRP A 215 -10.85 -7.61 -14.42
N ARG A 216 -11.46 -7.66 -13.23
CA ARG A 216 -10.74 -7.68 -11.95
C ARG A 216 -9.79 -8.87 -11.86
N THR A 217 -10.25 -10.06 -12.25
CA THR A 217 -9.40 -11.26 -12.29
C THR A 217 -8.24 -11.10 -13.26
N LEU A 218 -8.48 -10.56 -14.46
CA LEU A 218 -7.43 -10.30 -15.44
C LEU A 218 -6.40 -9.31 -14.92
N LEU A 219 -6.83 -8.19 -14.33
CA LEU A 219 -5.94 -7.21 -13.70
C LEU A 219 -5.08 -7.86 -12.62
N LEU A 220 -5.69 -8.62 -11.71
CA LEU A 220 -4.94 -9.32 -10.66
C LEU A 220 -3.97 -10.35 -11.24
N ALA A 221 -4.37 -11.08 -12.28
CA ALA A 221 -3.51 -12.05 -12.96
C ALA A 221 -2.32 -11.38 -13.67
N VAL A 222 -2.52 -10.18 -14.23
CA VAL A 222 -1.44 -9.38 -14.83
C VAL A 222 -0.52 -8.81 -13.77
N LEU A 223 -1.05 -8.27 -12.66
CA LEU A 223 -0.25 -7.64 -11.60
C LEU A 223 0.54 -8.65 -10.75
N ALA A 224 -0.02 -9.84 -10.51
CA ALA A 224 0.58 -10.87 -9.67
C ALA A 224 2.04 -11.21 -10.01
N PRO A 225 2.42 -11.50 -11.27
CA PRO A 225 3.82 -11.81 -11.60
C PRO A 225 4.76 -10.63 -11.33
N PHE A 226 4.34 -9.38 -11.55
CA PHE A 226 5.17 -8.22 -11.25
C PHE A 226 5.35 -8.02 -9.74
N LEU A 227 4.28 -8.11 -8.96
CA LEU A 227 4.36 -8.01 -7.50
C LEU A 227 5.21 -9.13 -6.91
N LEU A 228 5.10 -10.34 -7.45
CA LEU A 228 5.93 -11.47 -7.07
C LEU A 228 7.40 -11.22 -7.40
N ALA A 229 7.71 -10.77 -8.62
CA ALA A 229 9.07 -10.43 -9.04
C ALA A 229 9.66 -9.31 -8.19
N MET A 230 8.90 -8.26 -7.89
CA MET A 230 9.32 -7.16 -7.01
C MET A 230 9.61 -7.66 -5.60
N LEU A 231 8.75 -8.51 -5.03
CA LEU A 231 8.96 -9.08 -3.70
C LEU A 231 10.22 -9.94 -3.67
N LEU A 232 10.37 -10.89 -4.59
CA LEU A 232 11.54 -11.77 -4.65
C LEU A 232 12.82 -10.97 -4.90
N GLY A 233 12.80 -10.01 -5.83
CA GLY A 233 13.91 -9.13 -6.16
C GLY A 233 14.32 -8.21 -5.00
N SER A 234 13.36 -7.73 -4.21
CA SER A 234 13.66 -6.90 -3.03
C SER A 234 14.52 -7.64 -2.00
N MET A 235 14.40 -8.96 -1.93
CA MET A 235 15.15 -9.83 -1.01
C MET A 235 16.49 -10.31 -1.57
N LEU A 236 16.89 -9.87 -2.77
CA LEU A 236 18.21 -10.14 -3.32
C LEU A 236 19.23 -9.10 -2.82
N PRO A 237 20.52 -9.50 -2.67
CA PRO A 237 21.60 -8.55 -2.41
C PRO A 237 21.56 -7.41 -3.44
N PRO A 238 21.62 -6.14 -3.00
CA PRO A 238 21.63 -5.02 -3.94
C PRO A 238 22.90 -5.06 -4.78
N THR A 239 22.76 -4.78 -6.07
CA THR A 239 23.89 -4.64 -7.01
C THR A 239 24.22 -3.19 -7.26
N ASP A 240 23.19 -2.34 -7.25
CA ASP A 240 23.28 -0.94 -7.64
C ASP A 240 24.09 -0.09 -6.64
N PHE A 241 24.81 0.87 -7.21
CA PHE A 241 25.72 1.73 -6.47
C PHE A 241 24.98 2.61 -5.44
N ASP A 242 23.87 3.21 -5.86
CA ASP A 242 23.03 4.08 -5.03
C ASP A 242 22.52 3.39 -3.76
N VAL A 243 21.99 2.18 -3.92
CA VAL A 243 21.45 1.39 -2.81
C VAL A 243 22.55 1.08 -1.80
N LYS A 244 23.75 0.76 -2.29
CA LYS A 244 24.89 0.45 -1.42
C LYS A 244 25.42 1.70 -0.73
N GLU A 245 25.73 2.75 -1.49
CA GLU A 245 26.49 3.90 -1.04
C GLU A 245 25.72 4.79 -0.07
N TYR A 246 24.43 5.04 -0.32
CA TYR A 246 23.69 6.02 0.46
C TYR A 246 22.37 5.54 1.06
N HIS A 247 21.70 4.53 0.48
CA HIS A 247 20.49 4.00 1.11
C HIS A 247 20.78 2.99 2.23
N LEU A 248 21.89 2.24 2.16
CA LEU A 248 22.20 1.18 3.14
C LEU A 248 23.49 1.38 3.91
N GLN A 249 24.48 2.08 3.38
CA GLN A 249 25.75 2.30 4.09
C GLN A 249 25.54 3.10 5.39
N GLY A 250 24.82 4.23 5.33
CA GLY A 250 24.50 5.03 6.52
C GLY A 250 23.76 4.20 7.59
N PRO A 251 22.63 3.56 7.27
CA PRO A 251 21.92 2.68 8.22
C PRO A 251 22.78 1.55 8.77
N LYS A 252 23.62 0.93 7.94
CA LYS A 252 24.54 -0.11 8.39
C LYS A 252 25.50 0.43 9.46
N GLU A 253 26.13 1.57 9.22
CA GLU A 253 27.06 2.18 10.17
C GLU A 253 26.35 2.59 11.47
N PHE A 254 25.14 3.15 11.39
CA PHE A 254 24.32 3.45 12.57
C PHE A 254 23.98 2.19 13.37
N PHE A 255 23.61 1.09 12.69
CA PHE A 255 23.39 -0.20 13.33
C PHE A 255 24.66 -0.70 14.04
N GLN A 256 25.81 -0.64 13.38
CA GLN A 256 27.09 -1.07 13.95
C GLN A 256 27.50 -0.23 15.17
N LEU A 257 27.20 1.07 15.15
CA LEU A 257 27.47 1.99 16.25
C LEU A 257 26.42 1.93 17.37
N GLY A 258 25.27 1.29 17.16
CA GLY A 258 24.14 1.31 18.10
C GLY A 258 23.49 2.69 18.29
N ARG A 259 23.86 3.68 17.46
CA ARG A 259 23.36 5.05 17.53
C ARG A 259 23.48 5.76 16.18
N ILE A 260 22.66 6.79 15.99
CA ILE A 260 22.79 7.72 14.85
C ILE A 260 23.74 8.84 15.28
N THR A 261 24.77 9.07 14.48
CA THR A 261 25.80 10.11 14.69
C THR A 261 26.19 10.71 13.35
N PHE A 262 26.85 11.86 13.37
CA PHE A 262 27.45 12.42 12.15
C PHE A 262 28.53 11.47 11.59
N LEU A 263 28.48 11.20 10.28
CA LEU A 263 29.46 10.39 9.55
C LEU A 263 30.22 11.27 8.56
N PRO A 264 31.43 11.75 8.90
CA PRO A 264 32.15 12.75 8.10
C PRO A 264 32.56 12.26 6.71
N HIS A 265 32.67 10.94 6.52
CA HIS A 265 33.03 10.31 5.25
C HIS A 265 31.84 10.02 4.33
N ASN A 266 30.59 10.18 4.81
CA ASN A 266 29.40 9.90 4.03
C ASN A 266 28.45 11.10 4.06
N VAL A 267 28.62 12.01 3.10
CA VAL A 267 27.79 13.23 2.97
C VAL A 267 26.30 12.91 2.87
N TYR A 268 25.93 11.76 2.29
CA TYR A 268 24.53 11.42 2.09
C TYR A 268 23.79 11.24 3.40
N THR A 269 24.50 10.92 4.48
CA THR A 269 23.94 10.76 5.84
C THR A 269 23.47 12.08 6.46
N SER A 270 23.79 13.22 5.83
CA SER A 270 23.33 14.54 6.25
C SER A 270 22.02 14.98 5.58
N PHE A 271 21.49 14.21 4.62
CA PHE A 271 20.17 14.44 4.04
C PHE A 271 19.06 13.85 4.94
N PRO A 272 17.77 14.20 4.72
CA PRO A 272 16.66 13.62 5.47
C PRO A 272 16.54 12.09 5.26
N PHE A 273 16.54 11.32 6.35
CA PHE A 273 16.30 9.87 6.32
C PHE A 273 14.86 9.61 6.70
N HIS A 274 14.09 8.98 5.80
CA HIS A 274 12.73 8.57 6.12
C HIS A 274 12.56 7.07 5.92
N THR A 275 12.68 6.60 4.67
CA THR A 275 12.58 5.19 4.32
C THR A 275 13.77 4.38 4.82
N GLU A 276 14.95 5.00 4.90
CA GLU A 276 16.20 4.41 5.39
C GLU A 276 16.09 3.99 6.87
N MET A 277 15.28 4.70 7.66
CA MET A 277 15.02 4.34 9.05
C MET A 277 14.22 3.03 9.17
N LEU A 278 13.40 2.68 8.18
CA LEU A 278 12.73 1.38 8.13
C LEU A 278 13.72 0.25 7.84
N SER A 279 14.72 0.52 6.99
CA SER A 279 15.84 -0.41 6.78
C SER A 279 16.68 -0.57 8.05
N LEU A 280 17.01 0.53 8.74
CA LEU A 280 17.70 0.49 10.04
C LEU A 280 16.89 -0.29 11.09
N LEU A 281 15.58 -0.05 11.17
CA LEU A 281 14.68 -0.79 12.06
C LEU A 281 14.76 -2.29 11.79
N ALA A 282 14.71 -2.70 10.52
CA ALA A 282 14.82 -4.11 10.14
C ALA A 282 16.19 -4.72 10.52
N MET A 283 17.30 -3.96 10.36
CA MET A 283 18.63 -4.35 10.85
C MET A 283 18.65 -4.60 12.36
N VAL A 284 18.12 -3.65 13.13
CA VAL A 284 18.10 -3.75 14.60
C VAL A 284 17.21 -4.91 15.07
N LEU A 285 16.00 -5.06 14.53
CA LEU A 285 15.10 -6.14 14.90
C LEU A 285 15.65 -7.51 14.53
N ARG A 286 16.34 -7.63 13.39
CA ARG A 286 16.97 -8.89 12.98
C ARG A 286 18.22 -9.20 13.78
N GLY A 287 18.89 -8.18 14.32
CA GLY A 287 20.21 -8.29 14.96
C GLY A 287 21.33 -8.54 13.96
N ASP A 288 21.12 -8.21 12.69
CA ASP A 288 22.08 -8.40 11.60
C ASP A 288 21.88 -7.34 10.52
N TRP A 289 22.95 -6.60 10.18
CA TRP A 289 22.85 -5.50 9.23
C TRP A 289 22.53 -5.99 7.80
N PHE A 290 23.05 -7.15 7.40
CA PHE A 290 22.95 -7.61 6.02
C PHE A 290 21.56 -8.18 5.72
N ARG A 291 21.14 -9.20 6.47
CA ARG A 291 19.80 -9.80 6.36
C ARG A 291 18.73 -8.79 6.74
N GLY A 292 18.99 -7.95 7.73
CA GLY A 292 18.08 -6.86 8.08
C GLY A 292 17.91 -5.83 6.97
N ALA A 293 18.97 -5.49 6.22
CA ALA A 293 18.83 -4.65 5.04
C ALA A 293 17.92 -5.27 3.98
N LEU A 294 18.04 -6.59 3.74
CA LEU A 294 17.17 -7.31 2.79
C LEU A 294 15.70 -7.30 3.26
N ALA A 295 15.46 -7.50 4.55
CA ALA A 295 14.13 -7.36 5.13
C ALA A 295 13.60 -5.91 5.01
N GLY A 296 14.46 -4.91 5.22
CA GLY A 296 14.17 -3.50 5.02
C GLY A 296 13.73 -3.20 3.59
N LYS A 297 14.46 -3.71 2.59
CA LYS A 297 14.05 -3.62 1.18
C LYS A 297 12.69 -4.27 0.93
N ALA A 298 12.37 -5.39 1.57
CA ALA A 298 11.06 -6.01 1.46
C ALA A 298 9.94 -5.15 2.09
N VAL A 299 10.22 -4.42 3.16
CA VAL A 299 9.30 -3.39 3.69
C VAL A 299 9.10 -2.26 2.69
N LEU A 300 10.19 -1.75 2.09
CA LEU A 300 10.13 -0.70 1.08
C LEU A 300 9.36 -1.13 -0.18
N MET A 301 9.49 -2.39 -0.59
CA MET A 301 8.69 -2.95 -1.69
C MET A 301 7.19 -2.80 -1.43
N GLY A 302 6.74 -2.95 -0.17
CA GLY A 302 5.34 -2.79 0.21
C GLY A 302 4.77 -1.39 -0.03
N PHE A 303 5.59 -0.35 -0.23
CA PHE A 303 5.10 0.98 -0.63
C PHE A 303 4.44 0.94 -2.02
N ALA A 304 4.86 0.06 -2.93
CA ALA A 304 4.26 -0.05 -4.25
C ALA A 304 2.78 -0.46 -4.20
N PRO A 305 2.40 -1.62 -3.62
CA PRO A 305 0.98 -1.98 -3.49
C PRO A 305 0.19 -1.03 -2.57
N LEU A 306 0.82 -0.45 -1.54
CA LEU A 306 0.14 0.55 -0.68
C LEU A 306 -0.18 1.84 -1.43
N THR A 307 0.73 2.30 -2.29
CA THR A 307 0.51 3.49 -3.13
C THR A 307 -0.58 3.20 -4.17
N ALA A 308 -0.55 2.03 -4.81
CA ALA A 308 -1.60 1.61 -5.73
C ALA A 308 -2.97 1.56 -5.01
N TRP A 309 -3.02 1.04 -3.78
CA TRP A 309 -4.24 1.02 -2.99
C TRP A 309 -4.68 2.43 -2.58
N ALA A 310 -3.76 3.34 -2.25
CA ALA A 310 -4.06 4.74 -1.95
C ALA A 310 -4.70 5.44 -3.17
N VAL A 311 -4.09 5.30 -4.35
CA VAL A 311 -4.59 5.88 -5.60
C VAL A 311 -5.95 5.29 -5.95
N PHE A 312 -6.13 3.98 -5.86
CA PHE A 312 -7.42 3.30 -6.05
C PHE A 312 -8.50 3.87 -5.11
N ALA A 313 -8.18 4.00 -3.82
CA ALA A 313 -9.09 4.50 -2.80
C ALA A 313 -9.49 5.96 -3.06
N MET A 314 -8.52 6.81 -3.40
CA MET A 314 -8.74 8.22 -3.75
C MET A 314 -9.58 8.37 -5.02
N GLY A 315 -9.24 7.61 -6.07
CA GLY A 315 -9.97 7.58 -7.35
C GLY A 315 -11.44 7.21 -7.15
N ARG A 316 -11.70 6.14 -6.39
CA ARG A 316 -13.05 5.70 -6.05
C ARG A 316 -13.82 6.72 -5.21
N ARG A 317 -13.17 7.36 -4.23
CA ARG A 317 -13.82 8.25 -3.26
C ARG A 317 -14.15 9.61 -3.86
N TRP A 318 -13.25 10.18 -4.66
CA TRP A 318 -13.38 11.55 -5.16
C TRP A 318 -14.02 11.63 -6.55
N PHE A 319 -14.03 10.53 -7.31
CA PHE A 319 -14.56 10.53 -8.67
C PHE A 319 -15.67 9.47 -8.83
N SER A 320 -15.30 8.21 -9.10
CA SER A 320 -16.27 7.11 -9.25
C SER A 320 -15.62 5.75 -9.02
N PRO A 321 -16.39 4.68 -8.74
CA PRO A 321 -15.87 3.32 -8.69
C PRO A 321 -15.08 2.93 -9.94
N GLY A 322 -15.55 3.35 -11.12
CA GLY A 322 -14.84 3.22 -12.40
C GLY A 322 -13.43 3.80 -12.38
N VAL A 323 -13.30 5.06 -11.96
CA VAL A 323 -12.01 5.78 -11.95
C VAL A 323 -10.99 5.16 -11.02
N GLY A 324 -11.42 4.50 -9.93
CA GLY A 324 -10.48 3.78 -9.06
C GLY A 324 -9.70 2.66 -9.77
N TRP A 325 -10.26 2.06 -10.82
CA TRP A 325 -9.65 0.94 -11.56
C TRP A 325 -8.82 1.36 -12.78
N LEU A 326 -8.82 2.65 -13.14
CA LEU A 326 -8.04 3.22 -14.24
C LEU A 326 -6.66 3.64 -13.74
#